data_AF-A0A016RS26-F1
#
_entry.id   AF-A0A016RS26-F1
#
_cell.length_a   1.000
_cell.length_b   1.000
_cell.length_c   1.000
_cell.angle_alpha   90.00
_cell.angle_beta   90.00
_cell.angle_gamma   90.00
#
_symmetry.space_group_name_H-M   'P 1'
#
loop_
_entity.id
_entity.type
_entity.pdbx_description
1 polymer ?
#
loop_
_entity_poly.entity_id
_entity_poly.type
_entity_poly.pdbx_seq_one_letter_code
_entity_poly.pdbx_strand_id
1 'polypeptide(L)'
;MECYRMVRSDERPGGKRQRMDYDDMDDEDDRDIRPKRTLASTVVMPSIETKSREERIEEMNKTEKKEVTTRNRRMFSNLLMGTLTRFQKDEKKIQNVEKIQAEKQKEVEKRLEDKKREDREKIMAERQKLFDERREQEKELRALQRKKALIQYAEAKKEHYKLLRNFIQTQTKPTLFFAPAKHSMRSLELLKASEKAIDGETNLYKRLWRKT
;
A
#
# COMPACT_ATOMS: atom_id res chain seq x y z
N MET A 1 0.70 29.30 -53.87
CA MET A 1 -0.52 28.94 -53.12
C MET A 1 -0.09 28.33 -51.81
N GLU A 2 -0.11 29.15 -50.76
CA GLU A 2 0.08 28.73 -49.38
C GLU A 2 -1.18 27.99 -48.91
N CYS A 3 -1.01 26.78 -48.37
CA CYS A 3 -2.10 26.10 -47.67
C CYS A 3 -1.70 25.97 -46.18
N TYR A 4 -2.58 26.55 -45.38
CA TYR A 4 -2.47 26.85 -43.97
C TYR A 4 -2.11 25.66 -43.06
N ARG A 5 -1.18 25.98 -42.15
CA ARG A 5 -0.86 25.28 -40.91
C ARG A 5 -2.06 25.35 -39.95
N MET A 6 -2.72 24.23 -39.65
CA MET A 6 -3.61 24.13 -38.48
C MET A 6 -2.85 23.46 -37.33
N VAL A 7 -2.30 24.29 -36.44
CA VAL A 7 -1.86 23.90 -35.11
C VAL A 7 -3.13 23.70 -34.27
N ARG A 8 -3.40 22.47 -33.83
CA ARG A 8 -4.41 22.24 -32.79
C ARG A 8 -3.78 22.59 -31.45
N SER A 9 -4.06 23.79 -30.98
CA SER A 9 -3.78 24.26 -29.63
C SER A 9 -4.85 23.73 -28.69
N ASP A 10 -4.57 22.63 -28.00
CA ASP A 10 -5.29 22.23 -26.78
C ASP A 10 -4.32 22.28 -25.60
N GLU A 11 -3.83 23.48 -25.27
CA GLU A 11 -3.24 23.75 -23.96
C GLU A 11 -4.36 23.99 -22.96
N ARG A 12 -4.79 22.92 -22.28
CA ARG A 12 -5.65 23.02 -21.11
C ARG A 12 -4.76 23.13 -19.86
N PRO A 13 -4.79 24.23 -19.09
CA PRO A 13 -4.06 24.32 -17.85
C PRO A 13 -4.87 23.60 -16.77
N GLY A 14 -4.69 22.28 -16.69
CA GLY A 14 -5.33 21.43 -15.69
C GLY A 14 -4.27 20.58 -15.02
N GLY A 15 -3.99 20.90 -13.75
CA GLY A 15 -2.95 20.26 -12.94
C GLY A 15 -2.94 18.74 -13.06
N LYS A 16 -1.73 18.17 -13.02
CA LYS A 16 -1.51 16.75 -12.89
C LYS A 16 -2.34 16.24 -11.70
N ARG A 17 -3.47 15.62 -11.97
CA ARG A 17 -4.14 14.76 -11.01
C ARG A 17 -3.17 13.61 -10.79
N GLN A 18 -2.33 13.73 -9.77
CA GLN A 18 -1.69 12.59 -9.16
C GLN A 18 -2.83 11.66 -8.77
N ARG A 19 -2.97 10.56 -9.50
CA ARG A 19 -3.92 9.51 -9.17
C ARG A 19 -3.47 9.03 -7.80
N MET A 20 -4.17 9.44 -6.74
CA MET A 20 -3.97 8.84 -5.42
C MET A 20 -4.26 7.36 -5.59
N ASP A 21 -3.27 6.52 -5.33
CA ASP A 21 -3.50 5.09 -5.14
C ASP A 21 -4.29 4.96 -3.85
N TYR A 22 -5.57 4.61 -3.97
CA TYR A 22 -6.55 4.51 -2.88
C TYR A 22 -6.31 3.34 -1.92
N ASP A 23 -5.15 2.69 -1.98
CA ASP A 23 -4.85 1.46 -1.24
C ASP A 23 -4.23 1.70 0.15
N ASP A 24 -4.08 2.96 0.58
CA ASP A 24 -3.39 3.34 1.85
C ASP A 24 -4.30 3.98 2.90
N MET A 25 -5.63 3.88 2.75
CA MET A 25 -6.59 4.49 3.67
C MET A 25 -7.46 3.44 4.35
N ASP A 26 -6.89 2.73 5.32
CA ASP A 26 -7.69 1.98 6.30
C ASP A 26 -6.97 1.91 7.67
N ASP A 27 -6.88 3.07 8.33
CA ASP A 27 -6.71 3.16 9.79
C ASP A 27 -7.89 3.99 10.32
N GLU A 28 -9.02 3.31 10.57
CA GLU A 28 -10.31 3.90 10.94
C GLU A 28 -10.41 4.27 12.44
N ASP A 29 -9.29 4.44 13.16
CA ASP A 29 -9.27 4.52 14.63
C ASP A 29 -9.08 5.94 15.21
N ASP A 30 -8.95 6.99 14.38
CA ASP A 30 -8.59 8.33 14.86
C ASP A 30 -9.79 9.31 15.06
N ARG A 31 -11.01 8.79 15.22
CA ARG A 31 -12.24 9.62 15.35
C ARG A 31 -12.56 10.09 16.77
N ASP A 32 -11.79 9.72 17.79
CA ASP A 32 -12.12 9.98 19.20
C ASP A 32 -11.46 11.22 19.83
N ILE A 33 -10.75 12.05 19.05
CA ILE A 33 -10.12 13.28 19.55
C ILE A 33 -11.10 14.47 19.54
N ARG A 34 -12.24 14.37 20.23
CA ARG A 34 -13.07 15.54 20.57
C ARG A 34 -13.05 15.79 22.08
N PRO A 35 -12.50 16.91 22.56
CA PRO A 35 -12.43 17.18 24.01
C PRO A 35 -13.84 17.41 24.59
N LYS A 36 -14.25 16.56 25.55
CA LYS A 36 -15.48 16.74 26.31
C LYS A 36 -15.30 17.84 27.38
N ARG A 37 -16.15 18.86 27.36
CA ARG A 37 -16.19 19.93 28.38
C ARG A 37 -16.85 19.37 29.65
N THR A 38 -16.10 19.20 30.73
CA THR A 38 -16.63 18.87 32.05
C THR A 38 -16.71 20.15 32.90
N LEU A 39 -17.91 20.44 33.42
CA LEU A 39 -18.10 21.52 34.40
C LEU A 39 -17.65 20.99 35.77
N ALA A 40 -16.70 21.68 36.41
CA ALA A 40 -16.26 21.35 37.77
C ALA A 40 -17.25 21.92 38.79
N SER A 41 -18.18 21.08 39.27
CA SER A 41 -19.02 21.42 40.43
C SER A 41 -18.28 21.06 41.72
N THR A 42 -17.98 22.05 42.56
CA THR A 42 -17.47 21.82 43.91
C THR A 42 -18.67 21.88 44.88
N VAL A 43 -18.85 20.83 45.67
CA VAL A 43 -19.84 20.79 46.76
C VAL A 43 -19.09 20.96 48.06
N VAL A 44 -19.31 22.08 48.74
CA VAL A 44 -18.75 22.33 50.07
C VAL A 44 -19.69 21.70 51.10
N MET A 45 -19.24 20.62 51.73
CA MET A 45 -19.96 19.98 52.85
C MET A 45 -19.72 20.79 54.13
N PRO A 46 -20.76 21.24 54.85
CA PRO A 46 -20.58 21.85 56.16
C PRO A 46 -20.07 20.80 57.16
N SER A 47 -19.03 21.16 57.91
CA SER A 47 -18.43 20.32 58.95
C SER A 47 -19.38 20.16 60.12
N ILE A 48 -20.09 19.04 60.16
CA ILE A 48 -20.76 18.58 61.38
C ILE A 48 -19.64 18.16 62.32
N GLU A 49 -19.31 19.01 63.30
CA GLU A 49 -18.41 18.68 64.40
C GLU A 49 -19.04 17.58 65.26
N THR A 50 -18.92 16.35 64.79
CA THR A 50 -19.22 15.18 65.60
C THR A 50 -18.05 15.01 66.57
N LYS A 51 -18.35 15.01 67.87
CA LYS A 51 -17.42 14.57 68.93
C LYS A 51 -16.57 13.38 68.46
N SER A 52 -15.29 13.38 68.82
CA SER A 52 -14.34 12.35 68.41
C SER A 52 -14.96 10.97 68.65
N ARG A 53 -14.80 10.09 67.66
CA ARG A 53 -15.29 8.71 67.73
C ARG A 53 -14.82 8.01 69.01
N GLU A 54 -13.63 8.36 69.50
CA GLU A 54 -13.01 7.81 70.70
C GLU A 54 -13.73 8.26 71.98
N GLU A 55 -14.02 9.56 72.14
CA GLU A 55 -14.77 10.07 73.30
C GLU A 55 -16.17 9.42 73.42
N ARG A 56 -16.85 9.24 72.28
CA ARG A 56 -18.17 8.60 72.25
C ARG A 56 -18.12 7.12 72.63
N ILE A 57 -17.04 6.42 72.29
CA ILE A 57 -16.82 5.02 72.66
C ILE A 57 -16.50 4.90 74.15
N GLU A 58 -15.73 5.84 74.71
CA GLU A 58 -15.42 5.87 76.15
C GLU A 58 -16.66 6.15 77.03
N GLU A 59 -17.55 7.06 76.60
CA GLU A 59 -18.82 7.31 77.28
C GLU A 59 -19.74 6.07 77.28
N MET A 60 -19.81 5.36 76.15
CA MET A 60 -20.56 4.09 76.03
C MET A 60 -19.98 2.99 76.94
N ASN A 61 -18.65 2.83 76.96
CA ASN A 61 -17.98 1.81 77.78
C ASN A 61 -18.13 2.03 79.29
N LYS A 62 -18.33 3.28 79.74
CA LYS A 62 -18.58 3.61 81.16
C LYS A 62 -20.00 3.25 81.63
N THR A 63 -20.96 3.13 80.71
CA THR A 63 -22.38 2.91 81.03
C THR A 63 -22.88 1.50 80.69
N GLU A 64 -22.09 0.71 79.94
CA GLU A 64 -22.46 -0.64 79.51
C GLU A 64 -22.30 -1.72 80.59
N LYS A 65 -23.26 -2.65 80.63
CA LYS A 65 -23.23 -3.84 81.50
C LYS A 65 -22.18 -4.84 81.01
N LYS A 66 -21.45 -5.49 81.93
CA LYS A 66 -20.38 -6.48 81.63
C LYS A 66 -20.84 -7.64 80.73
N GLU A 67 -22.11 -8.04 80.81
CA GLU A 67 -22.68 -9.09 79.96
C GLU A 67 -22.81 -8.66 78.49
N VAL A 68 -23.19 -7.40 78.25
CA VAL A 68 -23.33 -6.82 76.90
C VAL A 68 -21.96 -6.68 76.24
N THR A 69 -20.96 -6.23 76.97
CA THR A 69 -19.56 -6.18 76.49
C THR A 69 -19.01 -7.57 76.19
N THR A 70 -19.32 -8.58 77.01
CA THR A 70 -18.88 -9.96 76.77
C THR A 70 -19.57 -10.56 75.53
N ARG A 71 -20.87 -10.30 75.35
CA ARG A 71 -21.63 -10.70 74.15
C ARG A 71 -21.12 -9.98 72.90
N ASN A 72 -20.92 -8.66 72.96
CA ASN A 72 -20.38 -7.85 71.86
C ASN A 72 -18.99 -8.36 71.48
N ARG A 73 -18.10 -8.59 72.45
CA ARG A 73 -16.78 -9.18 72.19
C ARG A 73 -16.89 -10.53 71.50
N ARG A 74 -17.79 -11.42 71.94
CA ARG A 74 -17.98 -12.75 71.33
C ARG A 74 -18.52 -12.66 69.89
N MET A 75 -19.47 -11.77 69.64
CA MET A 75 -20.05 -11.53 68.32
C MET A 75 -19.02 -10.89 67.37
N PHE A 76 -18.29 -9.88 67.82
CA PHE A 76 -17.33 -9.16 66.98
C PHE A 76 -16.01 -9.93 66.79
N SER A 77 -15.50 -10.63 67.81
CA SER A 77 -14.23 -11.37 67.75
C SER A 77 -14.31 -12.63 66.88
N ASN A 78 -15.27 -13.52 67.15
CA ASN A 78 -15.23 -14.86 66.55
C ASN A 78 -16.12 -14.99 65.33
N LEU A 79 -17.26 -14.28 65.31
CA LEU A 79 -18.24 -14.41 64.23
C LEU A 79 -17.96 -13.40 63.11
N LEU A 80 -17.93 -12.10 63.43
CA LEU A 80 -17.73 -11.03 62.45
C LEU A 80 -16.27 -10.88 62.02
N MET A 81 -15.29 -10.82 62.94
CA MET A 81 -13.88 -10.74 62.54
C MET A 81 -13.44 -12.02 61.83
N GLY A 82 -13.92 -13.18 62.27
CA GLY A 82 -13.59 -14.48 61.70
C GLY A 82 -14.12 -14.67 60.28
N THR A 83 -15.33 -14.16 59.99
CA THR A 83 -15.85 -14.12 58.61
C THR A 83 -15.14 -13.07 57.76
N LEU A 84 -14.81 -11.91 58.32
CA LEU A 84 -14.02 -10.88 57.64
C LEU A 84 -12.61 -11.39 57.25
N THR A 85 -11.95 -12.16 58.12
CA THR A 85 -10.66 -12.78 57.78
C THR A 85 -10.79 -13.84 56.69
N ARG A 86 -11.92 -14.56 56.63
CA ARG A 86 -12.20 -15.50 55.53
C ARG A 86 -12.43 -14.74 54.22
N PHE A 87 -13.25 -13.69 54.22
CA PHE A 87 -13.46 -12.83 53.05
C PHE A 87 -12.15 -12.21 52.56
N GLN A 88 -11.28 -11.69 53.44
CA GLN A 88 -9.97 -11.16 53.04
C GLN A 88 -9.05 -12.24 52.44
N LYS A 89 -9.12 -13.48 52.94
CA LYS A 89 -8.34 -14.60 52.37
C LYS A 89 -8.89 -15.03 51.02
N ASP A 90 -10.20 -15.05 50.86
CA ASP A 90 -10.85 -15.42 49.60
C ASP A 90 -10.68 -14.32 48.55
N GLU A 91 -10.74 -13.06 48.93
CA GLU A 91 -10.40 -11.91 48.07
C GLU A 91 -8.95 -11.99 47.58
N LYS A 92 -7.98 -12.30 48.46
CA LYS A 92 -6.59 -12.52 48.04
C LYS A 92 -6.41 -13.70 47.09
N LYS A 93 -7.17 -14.78 47.28
CA LYS A 93 -7.15 -15.93 46.34
C LYS A 93 -7.74 -15.55 44.99
N ILE A 94 -8.86 -14.82 44.98
CA ILE A 94 -9.50 -14.32 43.76
C ILE A 94 -8.53 -13.40 43.01
N GLN A 95 -7.91 -12.44 43.70
CA GLN A 95 -6.89 -11.57 43.10
C GLN A 95 -5.70 -12.33 42.54
N ASN A 96 -5.24 -13.40 43.20
CA ASN A 96 -4.15 -14.23 42.68
C ASN A 96 -4.58 -15.04 41.44
N VAL A 97 -5.80 -15.60 41.44
CA VAL A 97 -6.35 -16.31 40.28
C VAL A 97 -6.56 -15.35 39.11
N GLU A 98 -7.07 -14.15 39.36
CA GLU A 98 -7.23 -13.08 38.36
C GLU A 98 -5.88 -12.66 37.79
N LYS A 99 -4.84 -12.49 38.62
CA LYS A 99 -3.48 -12.19 38.13
C LYS A 99 -2.93 -13.29 37.23
N ILE A 100 -3.09 -14.56 37.62
CA ILE A 100 -2.64 -15.72 36.83
C ILE A 100 -3.43 -15.80 35.50
N GLN A 101 -4.74 -15.52 35.53
CA GLN A 101 -5.56 -15.48 34.31
C GLN A 101 -5.18 -14.31 33.41
N ALA A 102 -4.93 -13.12 33.97
CA ALA A 102 -4.48 -11.95 33.24
C ALA A 102 -3.11 -12.16 32.59
N GLU A 103 -2.16 -12.79 33.28
CA GLU A 103 -0.86 -13.14 32.70
C GLU A 103 -1.00 -14.14 31.54
N LYS A 104 -1.84 -15.17 31.69
CA LYS A 104 -2.12 -16.13 30.60
C LYS A 104 -2.81 -15.46 29.41
N GLN A 105 -3.78 -14.59 29.65
CA GLN A 105 -4.46 -13.82 28.61
C GLN A 105 -3.45 -12.93 27.86
N LYS A 106 -2.58 -12.23 28.59
CA LYS A 106 -1.53 -11.40 28.01
C LYS A 106 -0.52 -12.22 27.19
N GLU A 107 -0.16 -13.41 27.63
CA GLU A 107 0.72 -14.30 26.86
C GLU A 107 0.04 -14.79 25.57
N VAL A 108 -1.24 -15.15 25.64
CA VAL A 108 -2.02 -15.56 24.46
C VAL A 108 -2.19 -14.40 23.48
N GLU A 109 -2.53 -13.21 23.97
CA GLU A 109 -2.67 -12.00 23.17
C GLU A 109 -1.37 -11.64 22.47
N LYS A 110 -0.25 -11.65 23.20
CA LYS A 110 1.08 -11.42 22.61
C LYS A 110 1.41 -12.42 21.51
N ARG A 111 1.18 -13.72 21.74
CA ARG A 111 1.40 -14.75 20.72
C ARG A 111 0.47 -14.59 19.51
N LEU A 112 -0.75 -14.10 19.72
CA LEU A 112 -1.69 -13.84 18.63
C LEU A 112 -1.26 -12.61 17.81
N GLU A 113 -0.79 -11.57 18.48
CA GLU A 113 -0.26 -10.36 17.87
C GLU A 113 1.00 -10.64 17.04
N ASP A 114 1.95 -11.41 17.59
CA ASP A 114 3.17 -11.82 16.89
C ASP A 114 2.83 -12.60 15.60
N LYS A 115 1.87 -13.55 15.67
CA LYS A 115 1.39 -14.28 14.47
C LYS A 115 0.72 -13.36 13.46
N LYS A 116 -0.16 -12.46 13.91
CA LYS A 116 -0.84 -11.49 13.03
C LYS A 116 0.16 -10.57 12.34
N ARG A 117 1.24 -10.19 13.04
CA ARG A 117 2.33 -9.40 12.47
C ARG A 117 3.11 -10.18 11.43
N GLU A 118 3.52 -11.41 11.73
CA GLU A 118 4.22 -12.26 10.76
C GLU A 118 3.39 -12.50 9.50
N ASP A 119 2.09 -12.75 9.63
CA ASP A 119 1.21 -12.99 8.49
C ASP A 119 1.03 -11.72 7.66
N ARG A 120 0.89 -10.55 8.29
CA ARG A 120 0.90 -9.26 7.59
C ARG A 120 2.21 -9.03 6.83
N GLU A 121 3.35 -9.30 7.46
CA GLU A 121 4.67 -9.15 6.83
C GLU A 121 4.85 -10.12 5.65
N LYS A 122 4.37 -11.38 5.76
CA LYS A 122 4.38 -12.35 4.66
C LYS A 122 3.51 -11.89 3.49
N ILE A 123 2.29 -11.42 3.77
CA ILE A 123 1.37 -10.92 2.73
C ILE A 123 1.98 -9.70 2.02
N MET A 124 2.56 -8.76 2.77
CA MET A 124 3.21 -7.58 2.19
C MET A 124 4.42 -7.96 1.32
N ALA A 125 5.24 -8.91 1.79
CA ALA A 125 6.38 -9.40 1.03
C ALA A 125 5.95 -10.14 -0.25
N GLU A 126 4.91 -10.96 -0.19
CA GLU A 126 4.35 -11.64 -1.38
C GLU A 126 3.76 -10.63 -2.37
N ARG A 127 2.98 -9.66 -1.88
CA ARG A 127 2.44 -8.57 -2.69
C ARG A 127 3.55 -7.81 -3.40
N GLN A 128 4.63 -7.47 -2.69
CA GLN A 128 5.76 -6.75 -3.26
C GLN A 128 6.47 -7.59 -4.34
N LYS A 129 6.72 -8.88 -4.10
CA LYS A 129 7.30 -9.78 -5.10
C LYS A 129 6.45 -9.84 -6.37
N LEU A 130 5.14 -9.99 -6.24
CA LEU A 130 4.22 -10.00 -7.39
C LEU A 130 4.25 -8.69 -8.18
N PHE A 131 4.38 -7.55 -7.49
CA PHE A 131 4.53 -6.25 -8.16
C PHE A 131 5.85 -6.13 -8.93
N ASP A 132 6.94 -6.59 -8.33
CA ASP A 132 8.26 -6.56 -8.97
C ASP A 132 8.31 -7.49 -10.18
N GLU A 133 7.78 -8.71 -10.07
CA GLU A 133 7.65 -9.65 -11.19
C GLU A 133 6.81 -9.07 -12.32
N ARG A 134 5.65 -8.49 -12.01
CA ARG A 134 4.80 -7.81 -13.01
C ARG A 134 5.57 -6.68 -13.70
N ARG A 135 6.34 -5.91 -12.94
CA ARG A 135 7.12 -4.78 -13.47
C ARG A 135 8.24 -5.25 -14.38
N GLU A 136 8.90 -6.35 -14.06
CA GLU A 136 9.91 -6.97 -14.92
C GLU A 136 9.31 -7.49 -16.21
N GLN A 137 8.19 -8.22 -16.14
CA GLN A 137 7.45 -8.70 -17.30
C GLN A 137 6.99 -7.54 -18.20
N GLU A 138 6.52 -6.43 -17.62
CA GLU A 138 6.11 -5.25 -18.41
C GLU A 138 7.32 -4.61 -19.13
N LYS A 139 8.47 -4.51 -18.46
CA LYS A 139 9.71 -4.01 -19.08
C LYS A 139 10.14 -4.91 -20.24
N GLU A 140 10.10 -6.22 -20.04
CA GLU A 140 10.44 -7.20 -21.06
C GLU A 140 9.48 -7.11 -22.25
N LEU A 141 8.16 -7.08 -21.99
CA LEU A 141 7.13 -6.91 -23.01
C LEU A 141 7.36 -5.63 -23.82
N ARG A 142 7.66 -4.51 -23.16
CA ARG A 142 7.97 -3.24 -23.83
C ARG A 142 9.23 -3.35 -24.69
N ALA A 143 10.27 -4.02 -24.22
CA ALA A 143 11.49 -4.25 -25.00
C ALA A 143 11.21 -5.10 -26.24
N LEU A 144 10.43 -6.17 -26.10
CA LEU A 144 10.01 -7.04 -27.20
C LEU A 144 9.14 -6.30 -28.22
N GLN A 145 8.20 -5.48 -27.77
CA GLN A 145 7.37 -4.65 -28.65
C GLN A 145 8.21 -3.67 -29.47
N ARG A 146 9.21 -3.02 -28.87
CA ARG A 146 10.16 -2.14 -29.59
C ARG A 146 10.95 -2.92 -30.63
N LYS A 147 11.50 -4.08 -30.27
CA LYS A 147 12.22 -4.96 -31.21
C LYS A 147 11.30 -5.39 -32.36
N LYS A 148 10.06 -5.79 -32.07
CA LYS A 148 9.06 -6.15 -33.09
C LYS A 148 8.78 -5.00 -34.05
N ALA A 149 8.58 -3.78 -33.54
CA ALA A 149 8.34 -2.60 -34.37
C ALA A 149 9.53 -2.30 -35.30
N LEU A 150 10.76 -2.43 -34.79
CA LEU A 150 11.98 -2.29 -35.59
C LEU A 150 12.07 -3.34 -36.71
N ILE A 151 11.77 -4.60 -36.39
CA ILE A 151 11.76 -5.70 -37.37
C ILE A 151 10.71 -5.45 -38.46
N GLN A 152 9.49 -5.10 -38.07
CA GLN A 152 8.41 -4.78 -39.02
C GLN A 152 8.78 -3.63 -39.96
N TYR A 153 9.43 -2.59 -39.43
CA TYR A 153 9.93 -1.48 -40.25
C TYR A 153 11.00 -1.93 -41.24
N ALA A 154 11.94 -2.78 -40.81
CA ALA A 154 12.98 -3.33 -41.67
C ALA A 154 12.40 -4.24 -42.76
N GLU A 155 11.40 -5.06 -42.43
CA GLU A 155 10.67 -5.91 -43.38
C GLU A 155 9.90 -5.09 -44.41
N ALA A 156 9.15 -4.07 -43.97
CA ALA A 156 8.42 -3.18 -44.86
C ALA A 156 9.36 -2.48 -45.86
N LYS A 157 10.53 -2.02 -45.40
CA LYS A 157 11.55 -1.47 -46.29
C LYS A 157 12.11 -2.49 -47.27
N LYS A 158 12.38 -3.72 -46.81
CA LYS A 158 12.88 -4.79 -47.68
C LYS A 158 11.88 -5.10 -48.79
N GLU A 159 10.59 -5.19 -48.48
CA GLU A 159 9.55 -5.38 -49.49
C GLU A 159 9.42 -4.18 -50.43
N HIS A 160 9.55 -2.94 -49.92
CA HIS A 160 9.59 -1.75 -50.76
C HIS A 160 10.72 -1.82 -51.79
N TYR A 161 11.96 -2.10 -51.36
CA TYR A 161 13.11 -2.22 -52.28
C TYR A 161 12.97 -3.39 -53.26
N LYS A 162 12.35 -4.50 -52.85
CA LYS A 162 12.06 -5.64 -53.72
C LYS A 162 11.13 -5.25 -54.87
N LEU A 163 10.15 -4.37 -54.62
CA LEU A 163 9.28 -3.82 -55.66
C LEU A 163 10.01 -2.84 -56.57
N LEU A 164 10.87 -1.98 -56.00
CA LEU A 164 11.67 -1.01 -56.75
C LEU A 164 12.61 -1.65 -57.78
N ARG A 165 13.04 -2.90 -57.54
CA ARG A 165 13.89 -3.69 -58.45
C ARG A 165 13.31 -3.80 -59.86
N ASN A 166 11.99 -3.70 -60.01
CA ASN A 166 11.30 -3.81 -61.29
C ASN A 166 11.28 -2.48 -62.09
N PHE A 167 11.81 -1.40 -61.53
CA PHE A 167 11.76 -0.06 -62.13
C PHE A 167 13.16 0.45 -62.50
N ILE A 168 13.23 1.29 -63.54
CA ILE A 168 14.43 1.98 -63.97
C ILE A 168 14.61 3.26 -63.14
N GLN A 169 15.77 3.40 -62.51
CA GLN A 169 16.17 4.58 -61.74
C GLN A 169 16.72 5.69 -62.66
N THR A 170 16.27 6.93 -62.45
CA THR A 170 16.85 8.11 -63.12
C THR A 170 18.11 8.61 -62.41
N GLN A 171 18.97 9.33 -63.14
CA GLN A 171 20.17 9.96 -62.59
C GLN A 171 19.89 11.30 -61.85
N THR A 172 18.65 11.77 -61.89
CA THR A 172 18.24 13.05 -61.28
C THR A 172 18.14 12.93 -59.76
N LYS A 173 18.26 14.06 -59.06
CA LYS A 173 17.95 14.16 -57.62
C LYS A 173 16.74 15.08 -57.45
N PRO A 174 15.58 14.59 -56.97
CA PRO A 174 15.30 13.25 -56.47
C PRO A 174 15.30 12.18 -57.58
N THR A 175 15.68 10.95 -57.21
CA THR A 175 15.66 9.81 -58.13
C THR A 175 14.23 9.37 -58.38
N LEU A 176 13.88 9.22 -59.64
CA LEU A 176 12.56 8.77 -60.08
C LEU A 176 12.67 7.32 -60.56
N PHE A 177 11.61 6.55 -60.30
CA PHE A 177 11.48 5.15 -60.72
C PHE A 177 10.37 5.07 -61.76
N PHE A 178 10.68 4.54 -62.94
CA PHE A 178 9.69 4.38 -64.01
C PHE A 178 9.86 3.04 -64.72
N ALA A 179 8.77 2.56 -65.33
CA ALA A 179 8.77 1.38 -66.18
C ALA A 179 8.13 1.75 -67.53
N PRO A 180 8.84 1.59 -68.65
CA PRO A 180 8.27 1.84 -69.97
C PRO A 180 7.24 0.78 -70.35
N ALA A 181 6.22 1.14 -71.14
CA ALA A 181 5.16 0.21 -71.56
C ALA A 181 5.68 -0.96 -72.42
N LYS A 182 6.75 -0.75 -73.18
CA LYS A 182 7.48 -1.80 -73.93
C LYS A 182 8.97 -1.60 -73.72
N HIS A 183 9.67 -2.68 -73.42
CA HIS A 183 11.12 -2.64 -73.25
C HIS A 183 11.84 -2.70 -74.60
N SER A 184 12.72 -1.72 -74.84
CA SER A 184 13.79 -1.78 -75.86
C SER A 184 15.08 -2.33 -75.22
N MET A 185 16.03 -2.80 -76.03
CA MET A 185 17.34 -3.31 -75.56
C MET A 185 18.03 -2.34 -74.59
N ARG A 186 18.04 -1.04 -74.94
CA ARG A 186 18.58 0.02 -74.07
C ARG A 186 17.88 0.12 -72.72
N SER A 187 16.55 -0.06 -72.69
CA SER A 187 15.79 -0.01 -71.43
C SER A 187 16.00 -1.24 -70.56
N LEU A 188 16.29 -2.40 -71.14
CA LEU A 188 16.64 -3.63 -70.39
C LEU A 188 18.01 -3.49 -69.74
N GLU A 189 18.97 -2.86 -70.41
CA GLU A 189 20.28 -2.54 -69.84
C GLU A 189 20.15 -1.57 -68.66
N LEU A 190 19.34 -0.52 -68.82
CA LEU A 190 19.05 0.43 -67.74
C LEU A 190 18.33 -0.24 -66.56
N LEU A 191 17.42 -1.18 -66.81
CA LEU A 191 16.75 -1.95 -65.76
C LEU A 191 17.76 -2.80 -64.97
N LYS A 192 18.66 -3.52 -65.66
CA LYS A 192 19.71 -4.31 -65.01
C LYS A 192 20.69 -3.43 -64.20
N ALA A 193 20.98 -2.22 -64.68
CA ALA A 193 21.81 -1.28 -63.95
C ALA A 193 21.10 -0.76 -62.67
N SER A 194 19.82 -0.41 -62.78
CA SER A 194 18.95 -0.01 -61.67
C SER A 194 18.83 -1.11 -60.60
N GLU A 195 18.59 -2.34 -61.03
CA GLU A 195 18.54 -3.53 -60.19
C GLU A 195 19.81 -3.71 -59.35
N LYS A 196 20.99 -3.57 -59.98
CA LYS A 196 22.28 -3.64 -59.28
C LYS A 196 22.47 -2.50 -58.27
N ALA A 197 22.01 -1.28 -58.61
CA ALA A 197 22.09 -0.15 -57.71
C ALA A 197 21.24 -0.38 -56.45
N ILE A 198 20.00 -0.84 -56.63
CA ILE A 198 19.08 -1.18 -55.53
C ILE A 198 19.62 -2.35 -54.70
N ASP A 199 20.16 -3.39 -55.34
CA ASP A 199 20.77 -4.52 -54.63
C ASP A 199 22.00 -4.05 -53.81
N GLY A 200 22.78 -3.10 -54.33
CA GLY A 200 23.84 -2.43 -53.59
C GLY A 200 23.33 -1.71 -52.35
N GLU A 201 22.31 -0.87 -52.50
CA GLU A 201 21.68 -0.13 -51.39
C GLU A 201 21.08 -1.05 -50.33
N THR A 202 20.36 -2.10 -50.74
CA THR A 202 19.76 -3.08 -49.82
C THR A 202 20.83 -3.85 -49.05
N ASN A 203 21.96 -4.18 -49.68
CA ASN A 203 23.08 -4.87 -49.03
C ASN A 203 23.82 -3.97 -48.05
N LEU A 204 23.99 -2.68 -48.37
CA LEU A 204 24.51 -1.69 -47.43
C LEU A 204 23.59 -1.55 -46.21
N TYR A 205 22.28 -1.45 -46.44
CA TYR A 205 21.28 -1.35 -45.38
C TYR A 205 21.29 -2.60 -44.47
N LYS A 206 21.34 -3.81 -45.05
CA LYS A 206 21.49 -5.06 -44.30
C LYS A 206 22.76 -5.09 -43.46
N ARG A 207 23.88 -4.57 -43.98
CA ARG A 207 25.16 -4.53 -43.27
C ARG A 207 25.13 -3.54 -42.10
N LEU A 208 24.49 -2.38 -42.30
CA LEU A 208 24.27 -1.39 -41.24
C LEU A 208 23.38 -1.95 -40.14
N TRP A 209 22.26 -2.58 -40.50
CA TRP A 209 21.33 -3.21 -39.54
C TRP A 209 21.88 -4.42 -38.79
N ARG A 210 22.90 -5.10 -39.32
CA ARG A 210 23.60 -6.17 -38.60
C ARG A 210 24.59 -5.65 -37.57
N LYS A 211 25.05 -4.40 -37.69
CA LYS A 211 26.03 -3.79 -36.78
C LYS A 211 25.40 -3.07 -35.58
N THR A 212 24.10 -2.76 -35.66
CA THR A 212 23.30 -2.10 -34.61
C THR A 212 22.47 -3.12 -33.86
#